data_AF-A0A853GFR9-F1
#
_entry.id   AF-A0A853GFR9-F1
#
_cell.length_a   1.000
_cell.length_b   1.000
_cell.length_c   1.000
_cell.angle_alpha   90.00
_cell.angle_beta   90.00
_cell.angle_gamma   90.00
#
_symmetry.space_group_name_H-M   'P 1'
#
loop_
_entity.id
_entity.type
_entity.pdbx_description
1 polymer ?
#
loop_
_entity_poly.entity_id
_entity_poly.type
_entity_poly.pdbx_seq_one_letter_code
_entity_poly.pdbx_strand_id
1 'polypeptide(L)'
;MSDEKKDIKINVSSTAIEKGIDVAKSFVDKLVLPPLEELGLLVRDQMSYWRFSNQVKILNKAKYICEKNKISVKAIPPKLLCPYLENASLEDDDELQDKWAVLLVNMADSQQNIQNQVFPYILSQLSKEEFNLLESVLLERKGRVSMLNGELTDFLENRAKIEAGLMSKLADFKQELMNVSPDGKRVFSNEAMEIRSSIHSVEGELRSLHYQESTLRIRIAAPETIPEQNIKEFEMANIIRLGLAKVVYEASAGTHSIEIPGGERDRYTSVDFDIEIETETSTILTELGALFIEACQERHA
;
A
#
# COMPACT_ATOMS: atom_id res chain seq x y z
N MET A 1 -46.66 46.59 20.57
CA MET A 1 -46.00 45.65 19.65
C MET A 1 -44.57 45.50 20.11
N SER A 2 -44.34 44.56 21.01
CA SER A 2 -43.03 44.24 21.57
C SER A 2 -42.57 42.92 20.96
N ASP A 3 -41.55 43.01 20.11
CA ASP A 3 -40.87 41.85 19.52
C ASP A 3 -40.13 41.07 20.62
N GLU A 4 -40.66 39.92 20.98
CA GLU A 4 -39.92 38.89 21.73
C GLU A 4 -38.94 38.19 20.78
N LYS A 5 -37.65 38.51 20.93
CA LYS A 5 -36.58 37.63 20.43
C LYS A 5 -36.67 36.30 21.17
N LYS A 6 -37.09 35.27 20.43
CA LYS A 6 -37.14 33.88 20.90
C LYS A 6 -35.71 33.35 21.01
N ASP A 7 -35.18 33.30 22.22
CA ASP A 7 -33.96 32.58 22.56
C ASP A 7 -34.14 31.10 22.21
N ILE A 8 -33.34 30.60 21.27
CA ILE A 8 -33.25 29.17 20.95
C ILE A 8 -32.40 28.52 22.05
N LYS A 9 -33.05 28.11 23.16
CA LYS A 9 -32.44 27.21 24.14
C LYS A 9 -32.31 25.81 23.54
N ILE A 10 -31.11 25.47 23.08
CA ILE A 10 -30.75 24.10 22.72
C ILE A 10 -30.62 23.29 24.02
N ASN A 11 -31.67 22.57 24.39
CA ASN A 11 -31.71 21.68 25.56
C ASN A 11 -31.25 20.26 25.19
N VAL A 12 -30.00 20.14 24.75
CA VAL A 12 -29.26 18.86 24.82
C VAL A 12 -28.57 18.90 26.18
N SER A 13 -29.01 18.06 27.12
CA SER A 13 -28.69 18.18 28.55
C SER A 13 -27.22 18.50 28.79
N SER A 14 -26.94 19.61 29.48
CA SER A 14 -25.58 20.03 29.85
C SER A 14 -24.74 18.87 30.42
N THR A 15 -25.38 17.96 31.15
CA THR A 15 -24.77 16.75 31.74
C THR A 15 -24.17 15.77 30.72
N ALA A 16 -24.73 15.62 29.53
CA ALA A 16 -24.21 14.69 28.53
C ALA A 16 -22.96 15.25 27.83
N ILE A 17 -22.98 16.56 27.57
CA ILE A 17 -21.83 17.30 27.03
C ILE A 17 -20.70 17.33 28.06
N GLU A 18 -21.01 17.65 29.31
CA GLU A 18 -20.05 17.63 30.44
C GLU A 18 -19.38 16.25 30.57
N LYS A 19 -20.17 15.16 30.57
CA LYS A 19 -19.63 13.80 30.60
C LYS A 19 -18.74 13.50 29.40
N GLY A 20 -19.12 13.93 28.20
CA GLY A 20 -18.31 13.74 26.99
C GLY A 20 -16.96 14.47 27.08
N ILE A 21 -16.93 15.65 27.69
CA ILE A 21 -15.71 16.42 27.94
C ILE A 21 -14.82 15.72 28.96
N ASP A 22 -15.39 15.24 30.08
CA ASP A 22 -14.63 14.55 31.12
C ASP A 22 -14.02 13.23 30.60
N VAL A 23 -14.75 12.52 29.75
CA VAL A 23 -14.29 11.30 29.07
C VAL A 23 -13.11 11.61 28.15
N ALA A 24 -13.17 12.69 27.36
CA ALA A 24 -12.09 13.12 26.49
C ALA A 24 -10.86 13.58 27.28
N LYS A 25 -11.03 14.40 28.33
CA LYS A 25 -9.94 14.83 29.22
C LYS A 25 -9.20 13.66 29.83
N SER A 26 -9.93 12.73 30.44
CA SER A 26 -9.33 11.52 31.04
C SER A 26 -8.61 10.63 30.04
N PHE A 27 -8.96 10.68 28.75
CA PHE A 27 -8.23 9.98 27.71
C PHE A 27 -6.92 10.69 27.38
N VAL A 28 -6.97 12.00 27.16
CA VAL A 28 -5.77 12.81 26.90
C VAL A 28 -4.77 12.73 28.04
N ASP A 29 -5.22 12.74 29.30
CA ASP A 29 -4.34 12.61 30.47
C ASP A 29 -3.51 11.31 30.45
N LYS A 30 -4.01 10.25 29.80
CA LYS A 30 -3.25 9.00 29.60
C LYS A 30 -2.27 9.07 28.43
N LEU A 31 -2.52 9.98 27.48
CA LEU A 31 -1.70 10.18 26.29
C LEU A 31 -0.54 11.14 26.52
N VAL A 32 -0.45 11.86 27.64
CA VAL A 32 0.65 12.80 27.89
C VAL A 32 1.34 12.58 29.23
N LEU A 33 2.66 12.82 29.25
CA LEU A 33 3.50 12.86 30.44
C LEU A 33 4.32 14.16 30.38
N PRO A 34 4.14 15.16 31.28
CA PRO A 34 3.16 15.32 32.35
C PRO A 34 1.78 15.83 31.86
N PRO A 35 0.72 15.84 32.72
CA PRO A 35 -0.61 16.34 32.35
C PRO A 35 -0.52 17.79 31.84
N LEU A 36 -0.96 18.02 30.59
CA LEU A 36 -1.14 19.39 30.10
C LEU A 36 -2.41 19.96 30.71
N GLU A 37 -2.29 20.62 31.87
CA GLU A 37 -3.34 21.49 32.41
C GLU A 37 -3.69 22.63 31.42
N GLU A 38 -2.78 22.93 30.48
CA GLU A 38 -2.86 24.00 29.49
C GLU A 38 -3.40 23.58 28.11
N LEU A 39 -4.12 22.46 27.97
CA LEU A 39 -4.90 22.20 26.76
C LEU A 39 -6.10 23.15 26.65
N GLY A 40 -5.81 24.44 26.46
CA GLY A 40 -6.56 25.37 25.63
C GLY A 40 -8.06 25.50 25.88
N LEU A 41 -8.55 25.32 27.11
CA LEU A 41 -9.98 25.50 27.45
C LEU A 41 -10.39 26.98 27.52
N LEU A 42 -9.98 27.78 26.55
CA LEU A 42 -10.44 29.14 26.36
C LEU A 42 -11.50 29.15 25.26
N VAL A 43 -12.70 28.68 25.61
CA VAL A 43 -13.88 28.87 24.78
C VAL A 43 -14.28 30.35 24.86
N ARG A 44 -13.75 31.15 23.95
CA ARG A 44 -13.98 32.62 23.93
C ARG A 44 -15.02 33.04 22.89
N ASP A 45 -15.17 32.24 21.83
CA ASP A 45 -16.10 32.50 20.72
C ASP A 45 -16.67 31.19 20.14
N GLN A 46 -17.60 31.34 19.19
CA GLN A 46 -18.29 30.23 18.54
C GLN A 46 -17.34 29.33 17.73
N MET A 47 -16.29 29.90 17.13
CA MET A 47 -15.28 29.14 16.39
C MET A 47 -14.44 28.27 17.33
N SER A 48 -14.05 28.81 18.47
CA SER A 48 -13.32 28.10 19.53
C SER A 48 -14.16 26.97 20.12
N TYR A 49 -15.47 27.20 20.31
CA TYR A 49 -16.40 26.15 20.72
C TYR A 49 -16.52 25.04 19.67
N TRP A 50 -16.65 25.40 18.39
CA TRP A 50 -16.74 24.44 17.29
C TRP A 50 -15.48 23.57 17.20
N ARG A 51 -14.29 24.17 17.22
CA ARG A 51 -13.00 23.45 17.24
C ARG A 51 -12.89 22.49 18.43
N PHE A 52 -13.26 22.96 19.61
CA PHE A 52 -13.25 22.15 20.83
C PHE A 52 -14.22 20.97 20.72
N SER A 53 -15.43 21.21 20.19
CA SER A 53 -16.42 20.15 19.98
C SER A 53 -15.89 19.05 19.04
N ASN A 54 -15.18 19.42 17.96
CA ASN A 54 -14.55 18.47 17.05
C ASN A 54 -13.46 17.64 17.76
N GLN A 55 -12.58 18.29 18.53
CA GLN A 55 -11.56 17.59 19.32
C GLN A 55 -12.17 16.56 20.27
N VAL A 56 -13.18 16.98 21.05
CA VAL A 56 -13.87 16.10 22.01
C VAL A 56 -14.52 14.91 21.29
N LYS A 57 -15.16 15.14 20.14
CA LYS A 57 -15.79 14.09 19.33
C LYS A 57 -14.75 13.07 18.85
N ILE A 58 -13.64 13.52 18.28
CA ILE A 58 -12.55 12.66 17.78
C ILE A 58 -11.90 11.89 18.94
N LEU A 59 -11.64 12.54 20.07
CA LEU A 59 -11.06 11.89 21.26
C LEU A 59 -11.98 10.81 21.84
N ASN A 60 -13.28 11.07 21.89
CA ASN A 60 -14.26 10.09 22.37
C ASN A 60 -14.37 8.89 21.42
N LYS A 61 -14.34 9.12 20.10
CA LYS A 61 -14.26 8.05 19.10
C LYS A 61 -12.99 7.21 19.29
N ALA A 62 -11.83 7.86 19.43
CA ALA A 62 -10.55 7.17 19.64
C ALA A 62 -10.56 6.32 20.92
N LYS A 63 -11.06 6.87 22.03
CA LYS A 63 -11.21 6.14 23.29
C LYS A 63 -12.10 4.90 23.12
N TYR A 64 -13.25 5.07 22.46
CA TYR A 64 -14.17 3.97 22.19
C TYR A 64 -13.50 2.85 21.37
N ILE A 65 -12.73 3.20 20.33
CA ILE A 65 -11.99 2.23 19.52
C ILE A 65 -10.95 1.49 20.39
N CYS A 66 -10.19 2.22 21.23
CA CYS A 66 -9.23 1.60 22.15
C CYS A 66 -9.91 0.61 23.12
N GLU A 67 -11.05 0.98 23.71
CA GLU A 67 -11.79 0.13 24.64
C GLU A 67 -12.40 -1.11 23.95
N LYS A 68 -13.01 -0.90 22.78
CA LYS A 68 -13.60 -1.95 21.94
C LYS A 68 -12.57 -3.01 21.53
N ASN A 69 -11.38 -2.56 21.12
CA ASN A 69 -10.31 -3.43 20.61
C ASN A 69 -9.28 -3.81 21.69
N LYS A 70 -9.49 -3.42 22.96
CA LYS A 70 -8.59 -3.69 24.10
C LYS A 70 -7.14 -3.23 23.85
N ILE A 71 -6.98 -2.08 23.21
CA ILE A 71 -5.67 -1.52 22.85
C ILE A 71 -5.03 -0.91 24.10
N SER A 72 -3.78 -1.30 24.37
CA SER A 72 -2.98 -0.73 25.45
C SER A 72 -2.33 0.58 24.98
N VAL A 73 -2.72 1.69 25.60
CA VAL A 73 -2.26 3.04 25.22
C VAL A 73 -0.94 3.41 25.90
N LYS A 74 -0.07 4.12 25.16
CA LYS A 74 1.16 4.77 25.64
C LYS A 74 1.08 6.29 25.50
N ALA A 75 1.96 6.99 26.20
CA ALA A 75 2.10 8.43 26.04
C ALA A 75 2.64 8.79 24.64
N ILE A 76 2.07 9.83 24.05
CA ILE A 76 2.48 10.44 22.79
C ILE A 76 3.29 11.71 23.11
N PRO A 77 4.47 11.89 22.50
CA PRO A 77 5.23 13.13 22.66
C PRO A 77 4.40 14.38 22.30
N PRO A 78 4.49 15.48 23.06
CA PRO A 78 3.75 16.71 22.75
C PRO A 78 3.97 17.25 21.33
N LYS A 79 5.18 17.05 20.79
CA LYS A 79 5.53 17.40 19.40
C LYS A 79 4.66 16.70 18.34
N LEU A 80 4.07 15.54 18.67
CA LEU A 80 3.12 14.81 17.83
C LEU A 80 1.67 15.17 18.19
N LEU A 81 1.36 15.16 19.49
CA LEU A 81 -0.01 15.30 19.97
C LEU A 81 -0.56 16.72 19.75
N CYS A 82 0.24 17.78 19.95
CA CYS A 82 -0.23 19.15 19.78
C CYS A 82 -0.61 19.46 18.32
N PRO A 83 0.26 19.22 17.31
CA PRO A 83 -0.14 19.40 15.91
C PRO A 83 -1.33 18.54 15.51
N TYR A 84 -1.41 17.31 16.02
CA TYR A 84 -2.56 16.45 15.80
C TYR A 84 -3.86 17.11 16.30
N LEU A 85 -3.90 17.53 17.57
CA LEU A 85 -5.11 18.12 18.16
C LEU A 85 -5.50 19.44 17.49
N GLU A 86 -4.52 20.24 17.07
CA GLU A 86 -4.75 21.49 16.35
C GLU A 86 -5.39 21.24 14.99
N ASN A 87 -4.80 20.35 14.17
CA ASN A 87 -5.30 20.05 12.84
C ASN A 87 -6.65 19.30 12.88
N ALA A 88 -6.77 18.28 13.74
CA ALA A 88 -8.00 17.51 13.93
C ALA A 88 -9.19 18.39 14.36
N SER A 89 -8.93 19.51 15.07
CA SER A 89 -9.98 20.44 15.49
C SER A 89 -10.69 21.15 14.33
N LEU A 90 -10.03 21.23 13.18
CA LEU A 90 -10.51 21.93 11.99
C LEU A 90 -11.27 21.00 11.03
N GLU A 91 -11.27 19.69 11.27
CA GLU A 91 -11.95 18.71 10.43
C GLU A 91 -13.47 18.79 10.61
N ASP A 92 -14.20 18.97 9.51
CA ASP A 92 -15.66 19.09 9.48
C ASP A 92 -16.37 17.89 8.83
N ASP A 93 -15.65 17.07 8.07
CA ASP A 93 -16.20 15.84 7.48
C ASP A 93 -16.22 14.69 8.51
N ASP A 94 -17.39 14.07 8.68
CA ASP A 94 -17.60 13.02 9.68
C ASP A 94 -16.74 11.77 9.45
N GLU A 95 -16.47 11.42 8.19
CA GLU A 95 -15.70 10.25 7.78
C GLU A 95 -14.20 10.50 8.00
N LEU A 96 -13.71 11.70 7.64
CA LEU A 96 -12.34 12.09 7.97
C LEU A 96 -12.13 12.18 9.49
N GLN A 97 -13.11 12.66 10.26
CA GLN A 97 -13.04 12.63 11.73
C GLN A 97 -12.88 11.19 12.29
N ASP A 98 -13.46 10.18 11.63
CA ASP A 98 -13.21 8.78 11.98
C ASP A 98 -11.76 8.40 11.68
N LYS A 99 -11.22 8.77 10.52
CA LYS A 99 -9.81 8.52 10.16
C LYS A 99 -8.84 9.22 11.12
N TRP A 100 -9.16 10.43 11.60
CA TRP A 100 -8.42 11.11 12.65
C TRP A 100 -8.41 10.30 13.95
N ALA A 101 -9.58 9.83 14.40
CA ALA A 101 -9.70 9.03 15.62
C ALA A 101 -8.86 7.75 15.53
N VAL A 102 -8.90 7.05 14.39
CA VAL A 102 -8.09 5.86 14.13
C VAL A 102 -6.60 6.17 14.12
N LEU A 103 -6.19 7.27 13.48
CA LEU A 103 -4.80 7.70 13.47
C LEU A 103 -4.28 7.94 14.91
N LEU A 104 -5.10 8.55 15.78
CA LEU A 104 -4.73 8.72 17.20
C LEU A 104 -4.58 7.40 17.93
N VAL A 105 -5.50 6.46 17.71
CA VAL A 105 -5.45 5.11 18.31
C VAL A 105 -4.14 4.43 17.92
N ASN A 106 -3.80 4.43 16.64
CA ASN A 106 -2.59 3.79 16.12
C ASN A 106 -1.30 4.49 16.59
N MET A 107 -1.30 5.81 16.77
CA MET A 107 -0.18 6.53 17.40
C MET A 107 -0.05 6.23 18.91
N ALA A 108 -1.18 6.05 19.59
CA ALA A 108 -1.26 5.75 21.01
C ALA A 108 -1.01 4.27 21.32
N ASP A 109 -1.07 3.36 20.36
CA ASP A 109 -0.91 1.93 20.58
C ASP A 109 0.53 1.60 21.01
N SER A 110 0.65 0.95 22.18
CA SER A 110 1.93 0.49 22.74
C SER A 110 2.59 -0.62 21.93
N GLN A 111 1.83 -1.41 21.16
CA GLN A 111 2.35 -2.45 20.28
C GLN A 111 2.85 -1.89 18.95
N GLN A 112 2.52 -0.64 18.64
CA GLN A 112 2.92 0.02 17.41
C GLN A 112 4.03 1.03 17.65
N ASN A 113 4.79 1.33 16.61
CA ASN A 113 5.75 2.43 16.60
C ASN A 113 5.43 3.45 15.50
N ILE A 114 4.14 3.76 15.33
CA ILE A 114 3.71 4.82 14.41
C ILE A 114 3.94 6.17 15.10
N GLN A 115 5.15 6.69 14.94
CA GLN A 115 5.57 8.01 15.41
C GLN A 115 5.88 8.93 14.22
N ASN A 116 5.05 8.92 13.20
CA ASN A 116 5.26 9.78 12.03
C ASN A 116 4.58 11.14 12.22
N GLN A 117 5.40 12.19 12.34
CA GLN A 117 4.95 13.57 12.51
C GLN A 117 4.23 14.12 11.28
N VAL A 118 4.41 13.49 10.11
CA VAL A 118 3.88 13.97 8.84
C VAL A 118 2.40 13.59 8.64
N PHE A 119 1.93 12.49 9.25
CA PHE A 119 0.59 11.97 9.00
C PHE A 119 -0.55 12.92 9.39
N PRO A 120 -0.51 13.62 10.55
CA PRO A 120 -1.52 14.65 10.83
C PRO A 120 -1.58 15.75 9.77
N TYR A 121 -0.44 16.17 9.22
CA TYR A 121 -0.40 17.21 8.18
C TYR A 121 -0.90 16.70 6.83
N ILE A 122 -0.66 15.42 6.52
CA ILE A 122 -1.20 14.80 5.32
C ILE A 122 -2.72 14.74 5.42
N LEU A 123 -3.25 14.17 6.51
CA LEU A 123 -4.70 14.02 6.69
C LEU A 123 -5.42 15.37 6.66
N SER A 124 -4.84 16.42 7.24
CA SER A 124 -5.42 17.77 7.23
C SER A 124 -5.43 18.45 5.85
N GLN A 125 -4.76 17.88 4.84
CA GLN A 125 -4.65 18.44 3.49
C GLN A 125 -5.34 17.57 2.45
N LEU A 126 -5.99 16.48 2.87
CA LEU A 126 -6.73 15.59 1.98
C LEU A 126 -8.22 15.90 2.03
N SER A 127 -8.87 15.83 0.86
CA SER A 127 -10.32 15.70 0.81
C SER A 127 -10.73 14.25 1.10
N LYS A 128 -12.02 14.08 1.40
CA LYS A 128 -12.64 12.77 1.54
C LYS A 128 -12.48 11.94 0.27
N GLU A 129 -12.67 12.54 -0.90
CA GLU A 129 -12.54 11.87 -2.20
C GLU A 129 -11.11 11.37 -2.44
N GLU A 130 -10.10 12.21 -2.14
CA GLU A 130 -8.69 11.85 -2.26
C GLU A 130 -8.32 10.70 -1.31
N PHE A 131 -8.78 10.76 -0.06
CA PHE A 131 -8.55 9.69 0.91
C PHE A 131 -9.19 8.37 0.43
N ASN A 132 -10.44 8.42 -0.02
CA ASN A 132 -11.20 7.23 -0.43
C ASN A 132 -10.62 6.56 -1.68
N LEU A 133 -10.08 7.35 -2.62
CA LEU A 133 -9.33 6.83 -3.76
C LEU A 133 -8.07 6.07 -3.28
N LEU A 134 -7.28 6.66 -2.40
CA LEU A 134 -6.07 6.02 -1.89
C LEU A 134 -6.39 4.75 -1.09
N GLU A 135 -7.48 4.78 -0.32
CA GLU A 135 -7.97 3.62 0.41
C GLU A 135 -8.41 2.48 -0.52
N SER A 136 -9.15 2.78 -1.59
CA SER A 136 -9.57 1.76 -2.55
C SER A 136 -8.37 1.12 -3.27
N VAL A 137 -7.41 1.93 -3.72
CA VAL A 137 -6.18 1.45 -4.37
C VAL A 137 -5.39 0.54 -3.43
N LEU A 138 -5.28 0.90 -2.14
CA LEU A 138 -4.60 0.05 -1.17
C LEU A 138 -5.33 -1.29 -0.94
N LEU A 139 -6.67 -1.29 -0.91
CA LEU A 139 -7.47 -2.50 -0.76
C LEU A 139 -7.31 -3.43 -1.97
N GLU A 140 -7.33 -2.89 -3.19
CA GLU A 140 -7.07 -3.62 -4.42
C GLU A 140 -5.68 -4.27 -4.40
N ARG A 141 -4.65 -3.50 -4.00
CA ARG A 141 -3.30 -4.00 -3.81
C ARG A 141 -3.24 -5.17 -2.83
N LYS A 142 -3.87 -5.03 -1.65
CA LYS A 142 -3.91 -6.09 -0.63
C LYS A 142 -4.58 -7.35 -1.17
N GLY A 143 -5.71 -7.21 -1.88
CA GLY A 143 -6.42 -8.32 -2.51
C GLY A 143 -5.56 -9.06 -3.54
N ARG A 144 -4.93 -8.29 -4.45
CA ARG A 144 -4.04 -8.82 -5.50
C ARG A 144 -2.84 -9.55 -4.90
N VAL A 145 -2.16 -8.94 -3.92
CA VAL A 145 -0.99 -9.53 -3.25
C VAL A 145 -1.38 -10.80 -2.50
N SER A 146 -2.53 -10.82 -1.81
CA SER A 146 -3.03 -12.02 -1.12
C SER A 146 -3.27 -13.17 -2.10
N MET A 147 -3.91 -12.90 -3.23
CA MET A 147 -4.18 -13.91 -4.27
C MET A 147 -2.89 -14.45 -4.87
N LEU A 148 -1.96 -13.57 -5.27
CA LEU A 148 -0.68 -13.97 -5.85
C LEU A 148 0.22 -14.73 -4.86
N ASN A 149 0.16 -14.40 -3.57
CA ASN A 149 0.86 -15.18 -2.53
C ASN A 149 0.27 -16.58 -2.38
N GLY A 150 -1.05 -16.74 -2.53
CA GLY A 150 -1.69 -18.05 -2.62
C GLY A 150 -1.18 -18.85 -3.81
N GLU A 151 -1.21 -18.24 -5.01
CA GLU A 151 -0.67 -18.84 -6.24
C GLU A 151 0.80 -19.24 -6.09
N LEU A 152 1.62 -18.38 -5.48
CA LEU A 152 3.04 -18.66 -5.23
C LEU A 152 3.22 -19.82 -4.25
N THR A 153 2.41 -19.91 -3.21
CA THR A 153 2.48 -21.00 -2.23
C THR A 153 2.15 -22.33 -2.90
N ASP A 154 1.04 -22.41 -3.62
CA ASP A 154 0.64 -23.60 -4.38
C ASP A 154 1.68 -23.98 -5.44
N PHE A 155 2.27 -22.98 -6.12
CA PHE A 155 3.33 -23.19 -7.08
C PHE A 155 4.59 -23.79 -6.44
N LEU A 156 5.04 -23.26 -5.29
CA LEU A 156 6.23 -23.72 -4.60
C LEU A 156 6.07 -25.15 -4.06
N GLU A 157 4.89 -25.50 -3.54
CA GLU A 157 4.60 -26.87 -3.09
C GLU A 157 4.66 -27.89 -4.23
N ASN A 158 4.09 -27.56 -5.39
CA ASN A 158 4.13 -28.42 -6.57
C ASN A 158 5.53 -28.49 -7.18
N ARG A 159 6.22 -27.35 -7.26
CA ARG A 159 7.57 -27.23 -7.82
C ARG A 159 8.57 -28.09 -7.06
N ALA A 160 8.54 -28.12 -5.72
CA ALA A 160 9.50 -28.90 -4.94
C ALA A 160 9.51 -30.39 -5.33
N LYS A 161 8.33 -30.95 -5.63
CA LYS A 161 8.18 -32.34 -6.10
C LYS A 161 8.73 -32.52 -7.52
N ILE A 162 8.43 -31.57 -8.41
CA ILE A 162 8.88 -31.61 -9.81
C ILE A 162 10.40 -31.45 -9.89
N GLU A 163 10.98 -30.47 -9.20
CA GLU A 163 12.42 -30.22 -9.18
C GLU A 163 13.21 -31.41 -8.63
N ALA A 164 12.74 -32.05 -7.56
CA ALA A 164 13.39 -33.26 -7.05
C ALA A 164 13.44 -34.37 -8.11
N GLY A 165 12.33 -34.57 -8.84
CA GLY A 165 12.27 -35.55 -9.93
C GLY A 165 13.17 -35.18 -11.10
N LEU A 166 13.19 -33.91 -11.51
CA LEU A 166 14.03 -33.41 -12.59
C LEU A 166 15.52 -33.47 -12.23
N MET A 167 15.88 -33.13 -10.99
CA MET A 167 17.27 -33.23 -10.52
C MET A 167 17.76 -34.68 -10.46
N SER A 168 16.91 -35.63 -10.05
CA SER A 168 17.23 -37.05 -10.12
C SER A 168 17.49 -37.48 -11.56
N LYS A 169 16.56 -37.19 -12.49
CA LYS A 169 16.73 -37.51 -13.91
C LYS A 169 17.98 -36.87 -14.52
N LEU A 170 18.28 -35.64 -14.14
CA LEU A 170 19.46 -34.91 -14.60
C LEU A 170 20.75 -35.55 -14.08
N ALA A 171 20.76 -36.06 -12.84
CA ALA A 171 21.88 -36.83 -12.30
C ALA A 171 22.06 -38.16 -13.05
N ASP A 172 20.96 -38.86 -13.32
CA ASP A 172 20.96 -40.12 -14.07
C ASP A 172 21.51 -39.91 -15.49
N PHE A 173 21.00 -38.92 -16.24
CA PHE A 173 21.49 -38.60 -17.58
C PHE A 173 22.95 -38.13 -17.60
N LYS A 174 23.40 -37.39 -16.58
CA LYS A 174 24.82 -36.99 -16.46
C LYS A 174 25.72 -38.20 -16.22
N GLN A 175 25.26 -39.16 -15.42
CA GLN A 175 25.99 -40.40 -15.17
C GLN A 175 26.03 -41.29 -16.43
N GLU A 176 24.92 -41.41 -17.15
CA GLU A 176 24.85 -42.11 -18.44
C GLU A 176 25.79 -41.48 -19.47
N LEU A 177 25.83 -40.15 -19.56
CA LEU A 177 26.73 -39.44 -20.46
C LEU A 177 28.21 -39.69 -20.13
N MET A 178 28.57 -39.74 -18.84
CA MET A 178 29.91 -40.10 -18.37
C MET A 178 30.30 -41.53 -18.77
N ASN A 179 29.37 -42.49 -18.69
CA ASN A 179 29.61 -43.87 -19.08
C ASN A 179 29.78 -44.03 -20.59
N VAL A 180 29.01 -43.29 -21.40
CA VAL A 180 29.05 -43.35 -22.87
C VAL A 180 30.25 -42.58 -23.46
N SER A 181 30.72 -41.52 -22.79
CA SER A 181 31.88 -40.74 -23.22
C SER A 181 32.78 -40.31 -22.04
N PRO A 182 33.58 -41.23 -21.46
CA PRO A 182 34.44 -40.96 -20.30
C PRO A 182 35.51 -39.89 -20.54
N ASP A 183 36.05 -39.82 -21.76
CA ASP A 183 37.14 -38.95 -22.18
C ASP A 183 36.69 -37.68 -22.92
N GLY A 184 35.37 -37.49 -23.11
CA GLY A 184 34.84 -36.42 -23.97
C GLY A 184 35.18 -36.57 -25.46
N LYS A 185 35.67 -37.73 -25.92
CA LYS A 185 36.12 -37.98 -27.31
C LYS A 185 35.05 -38.55 -28.24
N ARG A 186 33.95 -39.11 -27.71
CA ARG A 186 32.78 -39.58 -28.49
C ARG A 186 31.71 -38.49 -28.58
N VAL A 187 32.14 -37.26 -28.91
CA VAL A 187 31.29 -36.06 -28.94
C VAL A 187 30.13 -36.17 -29.95
N PHE A 188 30.24 -37.05 -30.95
CA PHE A 188 29.27 -37.15 -32.04
C PHE A 188 28.63 -38.54 -32.17
N SER A 189 28.67 -39.39 -31.14
CA SER A 189 27.83 -40.60 -31.18
C SER A 189 26.36 -40.23 -31.02
N ASN A 190 25.48 -40.90 -31.75
CA ASN A 190 24.03 -40.67 -31.70
C ASN A 190 23.50 -40.78 -30.25
N GLU A 191 23.96 -41.81 -29.52
CA GLU A 191 23.61 -42.04 -28.11
C GLU A 191 24.03 -40.86 -27.20
N ALA A 192 25.23 -40.30 -27.37
CA ALA A 192 25.69 -39.16 -26.58
C ALA A 192 24.99 -37.84 -26.98
N MET A 193 24.52 -37.73 -28.23
CA MET A 193 23.70 -36.60 -28.69
C MET A 193 22.29 -36.66 -28.09
N GLU A 194 21.67 -37.84 -28.07
CA GLU A 194 20.35 -38.05 -27.45
C GLU A 194 20.36 -37.73 -25.96
N ILE A 195 21.34 -38.24 -25.21
CA ILE A 195 21.47 -37.96 -23.77
C ILE A 195 21.66 -36.46 -23.50
N ARG A 196 22.46 -35.75 -24.32
CA ARG A 196 22.61 -34.29 -24.19
C ARG A 196 21.35 -33.53 -24.53
N SER A 197 20.59 -33.96 -25.53
CA SER A 197 19.28 -33.40 -25.82
C SER A 197 18.33 -33.54 -24.63
N SER A 198 18.32 -34.72 -23.99
CA SER A 198 17.54 -34.97 -22.77
C SER A 198 17.98 -34.10 -21.59
N ILE A 199 19.29 -33.94 -21.37
CA ILE A 199 19.83 -33.01 -20.35
C ILE A 199 19.35 -31.59 -20.65
N HIS A 200 19.47 -31.13 -21.90
CA HIS A 200 19.06 -29.78 -22.28
C HIS A 200 17.55 -29.55 -22.09
N SER A 201 16.73 -30.56 -22.37
CA SER A 201 15.29 -30.52 -22.11
C SER A 201 15.00 -30.35 -20.61
N VAL A 202 15.62 -31.17 -19.76
CA VAL A 202 15.44 -31.11 -18.30
C VAL A 202 15.94 -29.77 -17.74
N GLU A 203 17.07 -29.26 -18.23
CA GLU A 203 17.58 -27.92 -17.88
C GLU A 203 16.66 -26.79 -18.37
N GLY A 204 15.96 -26.98 -19.50
CA GLY A 204 14.93 -26.08 -19.99
C GLY A 204 13.71 -26.03 -19.07
N GLU A 205 13.25 -27.18 -18.60
CA GLU A 205 12.15 -27.31 -17.65
C GLU A 205 12.49 -26.67 -16.28
N LEU A 206 13.70 -26.88 -15.77
CA LEU A 206 14.15 -26.22 -14.54
C LEU A 206 14.21 -24.69 -14.70
N ARG A 207 14.67 -24.19 -15.85
CA ARG A 207 14.69 -22.76 -16.15
C ARG A 207 13.29 -22.16 -16.25
N SER A 208 12.34 -22.86 -16.87
CA SER A 208 10.97 -22.36 -17.00
C SER A 208 10.27 -22.25 -15.64
N LEU A 209 10.51 -23.20 -14.73
CA LEU A 209 10.01 -23.14 -13.35
C LEU A 209 10.58 -21.93 -12.59
N HIS A 210 11.88 -21.66 -12.74
CA HIS A 210 12.50 -20.49 -12.11
C HIS A 210 11.97 -19.17 -12.68
N TYR A 211 11.72 -19.11 -14.00
CA TYR A 211 11.12 -17.95 -14.65
C TYR A 211 9.69 -17.68 -14.16
N GLN A 212 8.88 -18.73 -14.02
CA GLN A 212 7.52 -18.61 -13.48
C GLN A 212 7.52 -18.08 -12.04
N GLU A 213 8.40 -18.60 -11.19
CA GLU A 213 8.57 -18.10 -9.82
C GLU A 213 8.94 -16.61 -9.81
N SER A 214 9.94 -16.24 -10.62
CA SER A 214 10.43 -14.87 -10.70
C SER A 214 9.33 -13.92 -11.18
N THR A 215 8.54 -14.36 -12.18
CA THR A 215 7.39 -13.60 -12.69
C THR A 215 6.35 -13.37 -11.60
N LEU A 216 6.00 -14.40 -10.82
CA LEU A 216 5.07 -14.27 -9.70
C LEU A 216 5.60 -13.29 -8.64
N ARG A 217 6.88 -13.40 -8.26
CA ARG A 217 7.51 -12.50 -7.29
C ARG A 217 7.53 -11.04 -7.77
N ILE A 218 7.82 -10.80 -9.05
CA ILE A 218 7.77 -9.45 -9.65
C ILE A 218 6.34 -8.91 -9.59
N ARG A 219 5.33 -9.72 -9.96
CA ARG A 219 3.92 -9.32 -9.88
C ARG A 219 3.49 -9.00 -8.44
N ILE A 220 3.95 -9.76 -7.46
CA ILE A 220 3.68 -9.49 -6.03
C ILE A 220 4.29 -8.16 -5.59
N ALA A 221 5.53 -7.89 -6.01
CA ALA A 221 6.25 -6.66 -5.64
C ALA A 221 5.79 -5.42 -6.42
N ALA A 222 5.08 -5.60 -7.53
CA ALA A 222 4.63 -4.50 -8.38
C ALA A 222 3.74 -3.50 -7.60
N PRO A 223 3.99 -2.19 -7.73
CA PRO A 223 3.17 -1.17 -7.12
C PRO A 223 1.77 -1.13 -7.76
N GLU A 224 0.79 -0.59 -7.04
CA GLU A 224 -0.55 -0.41 -7.58
C GLU A 224 -0.64 0.94 -8.32
N THR A 225 -1.24 0.92 -9.49
CA THR A 225 -1.53 2.12 -10.27
C THR A 225 -2.79 2.80 -9.75
N ILE A 226 -2.74 4.12 -9.60
CA ILE A 226 -3.90 4.94 -9.23
C ILE A 226 -4.68 5.26 -10.51
N PRO A 227 -5.99 4.94 -10.58
CA PRO A 227 -6.78 5.21 -11.75
C PRO A 227 -7.00 6.72 -11.94
N GLU A 228 -6.64 7.24 -13.11
CA GLU A 228 -6.75 8.68 -13.42
C GLU A 228 -8.15 9.08 -13.94
N GLN A 229 -8.99 8.11 -14.31
CA GLN A 229 -10.22 8.34 -15.06
C GLN A 229 -11.35 9.03 -14.27
N ASN A 230 -11.26 9.11 -12.94
CA ASN A 230 -12.33 9.61 -12.07
C ASN A 230 -11.86 10.58 -10.97
N ILE A 231 -10.65 11.13 -11.10
CA ILE A 231 -10.09 12.11 -10.16
C ILE A 231 -9.87 13.44 -10.88
N LYS A 232 -10.15 14.56 -10.21
CA LYS A 232 -9.86 15.86 -10.79
C LYS A 232 -8.35 16.08 -10.81
N GLU A 233 -7.86 16.77 -11.84
CA GLU A 233 -6.43 17.05 -12.01
C GLU A 233 -5.78 17.66 -10.76
N PHE A 234 -6.47 18.59 -10.08
CA PHE A 234 -5.94 19.23 -8.88
C PHE A 234 -5.90 18.28 -7.67
N GLU A 235 -6.82 17.32 -7.57
CA GLU A 235 -6.85 16.31 -6.50
C GLU A 235 -5.66 15.35 -6.69
N MET A 236 -5.41 14.93 -7.94
CA MET A 236 -4.24 14.13 -8.29
C MET A 236 -2.93 14.89 -8.00
N ALA A 237 -2.85 16.16 -8.41
CA ALA A 237 -1.69 17.00 -8.13
C ALA A 237 -1.45 17.17 -6.62
N ASN A 238 -2.51 17.26 -5.81
CA ASN A 238 -2.41 17.34 -4.36
C ASN A 238 -1.84 16.05 -3.75
N ILE A 239 -2.36 14.89 -4.14
CA ILE A 239 -1.88 13.57 -3.69
C ILE A 239 -0.40 13.37 -4.06
N ILE A 240 0.00 13.77 -5.28
CA ILE A 240 1.40 13.72 -5.73
C ILE A 240 2.27 14.69 -4.90
N ARG A 241 1.82 15.94 -4.70
CA ARG A 241 2.52 16.95 -3.90
C ARG A 241 2.73 16.51 -2.46
N LEU A 242 1.76 15.81 -1.87
CA LEU A 242 1.83 15.22 -0.53
C LEU A 242 2.76 13.99 -0.47
N GLY A 243 3.26 13.52 -1.62
CA GLY A 243 4.14 12.37 -1.72
C GLY A 243 3.43 11.03 -1.54
N LEU A 244 2.11 11.00 -1.64
CA LEU A 244 1.31 9.78 -1.52
C LEU A 244 1.29 8.99 -2.83
N ALA A 245 1.40 9.70 -3.95
CA ALA A 245 1.52 9.15 -5.29
C ALA A 245 2.78 9.63 -6.00
N LYS A 246 3.24 8.85 -6.99
CA LYS A 246 4.40 9.17 -7.83
C LYS A 246 4.07 8.88 -9.29
N VAL A 247 4.39 9.80 -10.18
CA VAL A 247 4.38 9.56 -11.62
C VAL A 247 5.63 8.77 -12.00
N VAL A 248 5.43 7.69 -12.75
CA VAL A 248 6.46 6.84 -13.33
C VAL A 248 6.32 6.89 -14.85
N TYR A 249 7.46 6.90 -15.52
CA TYR A 249 7.55 6.84 -16.97
C TYR A 249 8.04 5.43 -17.33
N GLU A 250 7.19 4.67 -17.99
CA GLU A 250 7.57 3.37 -18.52
C GLU A 250 7.88 3.56 -20.00
N ALA A 251 9.17 3.40 -20.35
CA ALA A 251 9.60 3.40 -21.73
C ALA A 251 9.51 1.97 -22.26
N SER A 252 8.59 1.72 -23.19
CA SER A 252 8.56 0.49 -23.98
C SER A 252 9.29 0.75 -25.30
N ALA A 253 10.10 -0.23 -25.71
CA ALA A 253 10.80 -0.21 -26.99
C ALA A 253 10.16 -1.25 -27.90
N GLY A 254 9.41 -0.78 -28.91
CA GLY A 254 8.94 -1.63 -29.99
C GLY A 254 10.04 -1.84 -31.02
N THR A 255 10.25 -3.08 -31.46
CA THR A 255 11.05 -3.37 -32.67
C THR A 255 10.11 -3.70 -33.81
N HIS A 256 10.18 -2.93 -34.89
CA HIS A 256 9.47 -3.26 -36.13
C HIS A 256 10.42 -4.00 -37.08
N SER A 257 10.03 -5.21 -37.49
CA SER A 257 10.77 -5.97 -38.50
C SER A 257 10.15 -5.69 -39.87
N ILE A 258 10.95 -5.18 -40.81
CA ILE A 258 10.51 -5.00 -42.21
C ILE A 258 11.05 -6.16 -43.05
N GLU A 259 10.18 -6.81 -43.81
CA GLU A 259 10.57 -7.83 -44.78
C GLU A 259 11.05 -7.17 -46.08
N ILE A 260 12.35 -7.31 -46.39
CA ILE A 260 12.92 -6.84 -47.64
C ILE A 260 13.07 -8.03 -48.60
N PRO A 261 12.62 -7.93 -49.87
CA PRO A 261 12.84 -9.00 -50.84
C PRO A 261 14.34 -9.23 -51.06
N GLY A 262 14.81 -10.42 -50.70
CA GLY A 262 16.15 -10.92 -50.99
C GLY A 262 16.30 -11.23 -52.47
N GLY A 263 17.51 -11.10 -53.01
CA GLY A 263 17.80 -11.18 -54.45
C GLY A 263 17.49 -12.51 -55.16
N GLU A 264 16.98 -13.53 -54.47
CA GLU A 264 16.45 -14.75 -55.06
C GLU A 264 14.93 -14.78 -54.89
N ARG A 265 14.19 -15.08 -55.98
CA ARG A 265 12.72 -15.20 -55.97
C ARG A 265 12.29 -16.05 -54.78
N ASP A 266 11.47 -15.47 -53.92
CA ASP A 266 10.84 -16.06 -52.73
C ASP A 266 11.67 -16.15 -51.43
N ARG A 267 12.79 -15.42 -51.28
CA ARG A 267 13.40 -15.21 -49.95
C ARG A 267 13.23 -13.78 -49.47
N TYR A 268 12.50 -13.57 -48.39
CA TYR A 268 12.49 -12.31 -47.65
C TYR A 268 13.59 -12.31 -46.59
N THR A 269 14.30 -11.20 -46.44
CA THR A 269 15.22 -10.97 -45.31
C THR A 269 14.54 -9.97 -44.37
N SER A 270 14.29 -10.39 -43.13
CA SER A 270 13.82 -9.48 -42.08
C SER A 270 14.98 -8.60 -41.64
N VAL A 271 14.81 -7.28 -41.76
CA VAL A 271 15.73 -6.30 -41.18
C VAL A 271 14.99 -5.56 -40.09
N ASP A 272 15.49 -5.67 -38.86
CA ASP A 272 14.96 -4.90 -37.73
C ASP A 272 15.42 -3.44 -37.85
N PHE A 273 14.47 -2.50 -37.94
CA PHE A 273 14.76 -1.07 -37.97
C PHE A 273 13.83 -0.27 -37.06
N ASP A 274 14.39 0.82 -36.55
CA ASP A 274 13.87 1.86 -35.68
C ASP A 274 13.20 1.38 -34.38
N ILE A 275 13.89 1.66 -33.26
CA ILE A 275 13.35 1.49 -31.91
C ILE A 275 12.36 2.63 -31.68
N GLU A 276 11.07 2.34 -31.76
CA GLU A 276 10.04 3.26 -31.32
C GLU A 276 9.98 3.20 -29.79
N ILE A 277 10.34 4.31 -29.14
CA ILE A 277 10.25 4.43 -27.69
C ILE A 277 8.90 5.07 -27.38
N GLU A 278 7.94 4.25 -26.97
CA GLU A 278 6.69 4.74 -26.39
C GLU A 278 6.92 4.98 -24.90
N THR A 279 6.57 6.17 -24.41
CA THR A 279 6.62 6.47 -22.98
C THR A 279 5.20 6.55 -22.44
N GLU A 280 4.81 5.52 -21.68
CA GLU A 280 3.56 5.56 -20.93
C GLU A 280 3.79 6.22 -19.58
N THR A 281 2.90 7.13 -19.20
CA THR A 281 2.88 7.73 -17.87
C THR A 281 1.87 7.02 -17.02
N SER A 282 2.31 6.49 -15.88
CA SER A 282 1.42 5.91 -14.87
C SER A 282 1.67 6.54 -13.52
N THR A 283 0.59 6.78 -12.78
CA THR A 283 0.67 7.25 -11.40
C THR A 283 0.55 6.06 -10.47
N ILE A 284 1.52 5.85 -9.57
CA ILE A 284 1.53 4.71 -8.63
C ILE A 284 1.42 5.17 -7.18
N LEU A 285 0.84 4.32 -6.34
CA LEU A 285 0.82 4.49 -4.88
C LEU A 285 2.23 4.30 -4.31
N THR A 286 2.69 5.27 -3.51
CA THR A 286 4.00 5.21 -2.86
C THR A 286 3.97 4.39 -1.57
N GLU A 287 5.14 4.04 -1.04
CA GLU A 287 5.26 3.45 0.30
C GLU A 287 4.75 4.39 1.39
N LEU A 288 5.03 5.69 1.29
CA LEU A 288 4.52 6.69 2.21
C LEU A 288 2.98 6.72 2.19
N GLY A 289 2.39 6.72 1.00
CA GLY A 289 0.94 6.65 0.80
C GLY A 289 0.33 5.41 1.42
N ALA A 290 0.91 4.23 1.16
CA ALA A 290 0.44 2.98 1.76
C ALA A 290 0.51 3.01 3.29
N LEU A 291 1.64 3.41 3.88
CA LEU A 291 1.82 3.48 5.33
C LEU A 291 0.87 4.50 5.98
N PHE A 292 0.64 5.64 5.32
CA PHE A 292 -0.30 6.65 5.79
C PHE A 292 -1.73 6.11 5.85
N ILE A 293 -2.23 5.52 4.77
CA ILE A 293 -3.58 4.95 4.73
C ILE A 293 -3.72 3.81 5.73
N GLU A 294 -2.72 2.95 5.87
CA GLU A 294 -2.72 1.89 6.91
C GLU A 294 -2.79 2.45 8.33
N ALA A 295 -2.13 3.58 8.60
CA ALA A 295 -2.21 4.26 9.90
C ALA A 295 -3.59 4.86 10.17
N CYS A 296 -4.41 5.08 9.13
CA CYS A 296 -5.78 5.58 9.21
C CYS A 296 -6.85 4.45 9.14
N GLN A 297 -6.45 3.18 9.11
CA GLN A 297 -7.37 2.04 9.10
C GLN A 297 -7.49 1.36 10.47
N GLU A 298 -8.72 1.07 10.90
CA GLU A 298 -8.95 0.24 12.09
C GLU A 298 -8.39 -1.15 11.81
N ARG A 299 -7.50 -1.65 12.68
CA ARG A 299 -7.15 -3.06 12.66
C ARG A 299 -8.16 -3.84 13.49
N HIS A 300 -8.79 -4.83 12.87
CA HIS A 300 -9.50 -5.86 13.60
C HIS A 300 -8.46 -6.71 14.33
N ALA A 301 -8.59 -6.78 15.66
CA ALA A 301 -7.83 -7.69 16.51
C ALA A 301 -8.28 -9.15 16.30
#